data_AF-A0A9X6X8F4-F1
#
_entry.id   AF-A0A9X6X8F4-F1
#
_cell.length_a   1.000
_cell.length_b   1.000
_cell.length_c   1.000
_cell.angle_alpha   90.00
_cell.angle_beta   90.00
_cell.angle_gamma   90.00
#
_symmetry.space_group_name_H-M   'P 1'
#
loop_
_entity.id
_entity.type
_entity.pdbx_description
1 polymer ?
#
loop_
_entity_poly.entity_id
_entity_poly.type
_entity_poly.pdbx_seq_one_letter_code
_entity_poly.pdbx_strand_id
1 'polypeptide(L)'
;MTFSDRFFKNRIKPIVITQMILGIPVTLFFIFSLKSSPASNFFYSGLIGITLALYMFLSGIEQYILKKKSWSITFFVLSVMIILVASQSFYISQLHK
;
A
#
# COMPACT_ATOMS: atom_id res chain seq x y z
N MET A 1 29.61 13.30 5.05
CA MET A 1 28.39 12.57 5.47
C MET A 1 28.38 12.46 6.98
N THR A 2 27.39 13.06 7.63
CA THR A 2 27.27 13.04 9.10
C THR A 2 26.81 11.67 9.60
N PHE A 3 27.07 11.36 10.88
CA PHE A 3 26.66 10.09 11.51
C PHE A 3 25.13 9.91 11.49
N SER A 4 24.41 11.03 11.63
CA SER A 4 22.96 11.14 11.46
C SER A 4 22.52 10.59 10.10
N ASP A 5 23.15 11.05 9.00
CA ASP A 5 22.77 10.61 7.65
C ASP A 5 22.92 9.11 7.44
N ARG A 6 23.98 8.50 8.00
CA ARG A 6 24.20 7.05 7.94
C ARG A 6 23.14 6.28 8.72
N PHE A 7 22.74 6.77 9.89
CA PHE A 7 21.72 6.13 10.72
C PHE A 7 20.33 6.18 10.09
N PHE A 8 19.94 7.35 9.55
CA PHE A 8 18.67 7.51 8.81
C PHE A 8 18.63 6.60 7.58
N LYS A 9 19.72 6.53 6.81
CA LYS A 9 19.82 5.68 5.63
C LYS A 9 19.71 4.19 5.96
N ASN A 10 20.20 3.76 7.13
CA ASN A 10 20.06 2.38 7.59
C ASN A 10 18.63 2.03 8.04
N ARG A 11 17.85 2.99 8.55
CA ARG A 11 16.44 2.79 8.96
C ARG A 11 15.47 2.77 7.77
N ILE A 12 15.74 3.57 6.74
CA ILE A 12 14.86 3.70 5.55
C ILE A 12 15.02 2.51 4.59
N LYS A 13 16.25 2.01 4.42
CA LYS A 13 16.54 0.85 3.56
C LYS A 13 15.59 -0.34 3.73
N PRO A 14 15.34 -0.87 4.95
CA PRO A 14 14.43 -2.00 5.11
C PRO A 14 12.99 -1.65 4.72
N ILE A 15 12.51 -0.43 5.02
CA ILE A 15 11.16 0.03 4.65
C ILE A 15 10.98 0.01 3.12
N VAL A 16 11.96 0.55 2.39
CA VAL A 16 11.94 0.58 0.92
C VAL A 16 12.03 -0.82 0.32
N ILE A 17 12.82 -1.72 0.93
CA ILE A 17 12.87 -3.13 0.51
C ILE A 17 11.51 -3.80 0.72
N THR A 18 10.86 -3.59 1.86
CA THR A 18 9.50 -4.12 2.11
C THR A 18 8.50 -3.57 1.10
N GLN A 19 8.55 -2.28 0.78
CA GLN A 19 7.73 -1.66 -0.26
C GLN A 19 7.94 -2.30 -1.65
N MET A 20 9.19 -2.62 -2.02
CA MET A 20 9.48 -3.34 -3.27
C MET A 20 8.91 -4.76 -3.27
N ILE A 21 9.04 -5.49 -2.16
CA ILE A 21 8.49 -6.84 -2.02
C ILE A 21 6.96 -6.81 -2.13
N LEU A 22 6.30 -5.79 -1.55
CA LEU A 22 4.84 -5.59 -1.67
C LEU A 22 4.39 -5.30 -3.11
N GLY A 23 5.27 -4.85 -4.00
CA GLY A 23 4.96 -4.68 -5.42
C GLY A 23 4.69 -6.00 -6.16
N ILE A 24 5.30 -7.10 -5.71
CA ILE A 24 5.12 -8.44 -6.30
C ILE A 24 3.66 -8.92 -6.16
N PRO A 25 3.06 -8.99 -4.95
CA PRO A 25 1.68 -9.42 -4.80
C PRO A 25 0.69 -8.46 -5.48
N VAL A 26 0.94 -7.14 -5.50
CA VAL A 26 0.10 -6.19 -6.26
C VAL A 26 0.05 -6.57 -7.75
N THR A 27 1.21 -6.86 -8.34
CA THR A 27 1.31 -7.23 -9.76
C THR A 27 0.57 -8.54 -10.04
N LEU A 28 0.71 -9.54 -9.17
CA LEU A 28 0.01 -10.82 -9.31
C LEU A 28 -1.51 -10.65 -9.19
N PHE A 29 -1.99 -9.93 -8.18
CA PHE A 29 -3.43 -9.69 -8.00
C PHE A 29 -4.02 -8.88 -9.15
N PHE A 30 -3.26 -7.95 -9.72
CA PHE A 30 -3.68 -7.20 -10.90
C PHE A 30 -3.88 -8.10 -12.12
N ILE A 31 -2.93 -9.00 -12.39
CA ILE A 31 -3.05 -9.98 -13.49
C ILE A 31 -4.27 -10.90 -13.26
N PHE A 32 -4.50 -11.35 -12.03
CA PHE A 32 -5.67 -12.18 -11.72
C PHE A 32 -6.97 -11.41 -11.87
N SER A 33 -7.04 -10.16 -11.41
CA SER A 33 -8.21 -9.28 -11.56
C SER A 33 -8.65 -9.14 -13.03
N LEU A 34 -7.71 -9.01 -13.96
CA LEU A 34 -8.00 -8.89 -15.40
C LEU A 34 -8.58 -10.15 -16.04
N LYS A 35 -8.30 -11.34 -15.47
CA LYS A 35 -8.74 -12.63 -16.01
C LYS A 35 -9.99 -13.20 -15.31
N SER A 36 -10.51 -12.48 -14.33
CA SER A 36 -11.49 -12.96 -13.37
C SER A 36 -12.93 -12.58 -13.74
N SER A 37 -13.89 -13.40 -13.29
CA SER A 37 -15.31 -13.05 -13.36
C SER A 37 -15.60 -11.77 -12.53
N PRO A 38 -16.70 -11.04 -12.77
CA PRO A 38 -16.96 -9.77 -12.09
C PRO A 38 -16.84 -9.84 -10.56
N ALA A 39 -17.41 -10.88 -9.93
CA ALA A 39 -17.35 -11.07 -8.48
C ALA A 39 -15.93 -11.32 -7.95
N SER A 40 -15.12 -12.09 -8.68
CA SER A 40 -13.73 -12.39 -8.30
C SER A 40 -12.81 -11.21 -8.61
N ASN A 41 -13.10 -10.42 -9.64
CA ASN A 41 -12.41 -9.17 -9.93
C ASN A 41 -12.52 -8.17 -8.77
N PHE A 42 -13.70 -7.98 -8.20
CA PHE A 42 -13.89 -7.12 -7.02
C PHE A 42 -13.10 -7.62 -5.79
N PHE A 43 -12.99 -8.94 -5.62
CA PHE A 43 -12.18 -9.53 -4.56
C PHE A 43 -10.68 -9.22 -4.74
N TYR A 44 -10.14 -9.45 -5.93
CA TYR A 44 -8.74 -9.12 -6.25
C TYR A 44 -8.47 -7.62 -6.19
N SER A 45 -9.43 -6.78 -6.58
CA SER A 45 -9.35 -5.32 -6.44
C SER A 45 -9.26 -4.90 -4.97
N GLY A 46 -10.02 -5.55 -4.07
CA GLY A 46 -9.90 -5.34 -2.63
C GLY A 46 -8.52 -5.73 -2.09
N LEU A 47 -7.94 -6.84 -2.54
CA LEU A 47 -6.59 -7.27 -2.15
C LEU A 47 -5.50 -6.29 -2.63
N ILE A 48 -5.64 -5.78 -3.86
CA ILE A 48 -4.78 -4.70 -4.38
C ILE A 48 -4.90 -3.47 -3.49
N GLY A 49 -6.13 -3.08 -3.14
CA GLY A 49 -6.42 -1.95 -2.26
C GLY A 49 -5.74 -2.07 -0.90
N ILE A 50 -5.87 -3.20 -0.20
CA ILE A 50 -5.19 -3.44 1.09
C ILE A 50 -3.67 -3.33 0.94
N THR A 51 -3.11 -3.95 -0.10
CA THR A 51 -1.66 -3.96 -0.30
C THR A 51 -1.14 -2.55 -0.60
N LEU A 52 -1.90 -1.77 -1.38
CA LEU A 52 -1.60 -0.36 -1.65
C LEU A 52 -1.73 0.51 -0.40
N ALA A 53 -2.73 0.26 0.45
CA ALA A 53 -2.88 0.97 1.71
C ALA A 53 -1.69 0.74 2.66
N LEU A 54 -1.20 -0.50 2.74
CA LEU A 54 0.02 -0.85 3.49
C LEU A 54 1.25 -0.16 2.91
N TYR A 55 1.38 -0.12 1.58
CA TYR A 55 2.45 0.62 0.91
C TYR A 55 2.42 2.11 1.31
N MET A 56 1.26 2.76 1.19
CA MET A 56 1.08 4.17 1.54
C MET A 56 1.35 4.43 3.02
N PHE A 57 0.97 3.53 3.91
CA PHE A 57 1.28 3.63 5.33
C PHE A 57 2.80 3.61 5.60
N LEU A 58 3.52 2.68 4.97
CA LEU A 58 4.98 2.59 5.05
C LEU A 58 5.65 3.84 4.45
N SER A 59 5.13 4.36 3.34
CA SER A 59 5.59 5.64 2.76
C SER A 59 5.33 6.81 3.72
N GLY A 60 4.22 6.82 4.45
CA GLY A 60 3.95 7.80 5.50
C GLY A 60 5.00 7.79 6.61
N ILE A 61 5.40 6.59 7.06
CA ILE A 61 6.49 6.41 8.04
C ILE A 61 7.83 6.87 7.46
N GLU A 62 8.13 6.52 6.22
CA GLU A 62 9.36 6.94 5.54
C GLU A 62 9.46 8.48 5.45
N GLN A 63 8.39 9.15 5.01
CA GLN A 63 8.35 10.61 4.94
C GLN A 63 8.45 11.26 6.32
N TYR A 64 7.90 10.62 7.36
CA TYR A 64 8.06 11.08 8.75
C TYR A 64 9.53 11.03 9.17
N ILE A 65 10.22 9.92 8.91
CA ILE A 65 11.65 9.73 9.20
C ILE A 65 12.50 10.76 8.42
N LEU A 66 12.13 11.07 7.17
CA LEU A 66 12.74 12.10 6.34
C LEU A 66 12.39 13.54 6.77
N LYS A 67 11.68 13.72 7.90
CA LYS A 67 11.22 15.00 8.45
C LYS A 67 10.30 15.80 7.51
N LYS A 68 9.69 15.16 6.52
CA LYS A 68 8.72 15.74 5.57
C LYS A 68 7.29 15.57 6.09
N LYS A 69 6.96 16.32 7.15
CA LYS A 69 5.70 16.17 7.91
C LYS A 69 4.43 16.26 7.06
N SER A 70 4.34 17.23 6.15
CA SER A 70 3.15 17.39 5.29
C SER A 70 2.90 16.16 4.43
N TRP A 71 3.94 15.64 3.77
CA TRP A 71 3.85 14.45 2.94
C TRP A 71 3.50 13.21 3.75
N SER A 72 4.09 13.06 4.94
CA SER A 72 3.77 11.97 5.86
C SER A 72 2.28 11.92 6.21
N ILE A 73 1.70 13.07 6.58
CA ILE A 73 0.26 13.18 6.89
C ILE A 73 -0.59 12.81 5.67
N THR A 74 -0.25 13.34 4.49
CA THR A 74 -0.96 13.01 3.24
C THR A 74 -0.97 11.50 2.98
N PHE A 75 0.18 10.84 3.14
CA PHE A 75 0.27 9.39 2.94
C PHE A 75 -0.53 8.58 3.97
N PHE A 76 -0.57 9.01 5.23
CA PHE A 76 -1.43 8.36 6.23
C PHE A 76 -2.91 8.53 5.93
N VAL A 77 -3.34 9.73 5.53
CA VAL A 77 -4.74 9.99 5.14
C VAL A 77 -5.12 9.16 3.91
N LEU A 78 -4.25 9.10 2.90
CA LEU A 78 -4.47 8.27 1.71
C LEU A 78 -4.57 6.79 2.07
N SER A 79 -3.72 6.29 2.97
CA SER A 79 -3.79 4.90 3.44
C SER A 79 -5.18 4.57 4.01
N VAL A 80 -5.72 5.44 4.88
CA VAL A 80 -7.07 5.25 5.45
C VAL A 80 -8.15 5.28 4.37
N MET A 81 -8.08 6.23 3.44
CA MET A 81 -9.05 6.33 2.34
C MET A 81 -9.05 5.08 1.46
N ILE A 82 -7.88 4.53 1.15
CA ILE A 82 -7.74 3.32 0.35
C ILE A 82 -8.31 2.10 1.10
N ILE A 83 -8.14 2.01 2.42
CA ILE A 83 -8.76 0.95 3.23
C ILE A 83 -10.28 0.97 3.08
N LEU A 84 -10.91 2.16 3.14
CA LEU A 84 -12.35 2.29 2.98
C LEU A 84 -12.82 1.80 1.60
N VAL A 85 -12.11 2.17 0.53
CA VAL A 85 -12.40 1.72 -0.85
C VAL A 85 -12.20 0.21 -1.00
N ALA A 86 -11.16 -0.34 -0.39
CA ALA A 86 -10.92 -1.78 -0.38
C ALA A 86 -12.05 -2.54 0.34
N SER A 87 -12.50 -2.06 1.51
CA SER A 87 -13.64 -2.64 2.23
C SER A 87 -14.91 -2.66 1.40
N GLN A 88 -15.20 -1.58 0.67
CA GLN A 88 -16.34 -1.54 -0.26
C GLN A 88 -16.19 -2.55 -1.40
N SER A 89 -14.98 -2.72 -1.93
CA SER A 89 -14.71 -3.69 -3.01
C SER A 89 -14.97 -5.13 -2.54
N PHE A 90 -14.57 -5.48 -1.31
CA PHE A 90 -14.90 -6.79 -0.73
C PHE A 90 -16.40 -6.98 -0.51
N TYR A 91 -17.10 -5.93 -0.05
CA TYR A 91 -18.56 -6.00 0.12
C TYR A 91 -19.27 -6.29 -1.22
N ILE A 92 -18.90 -5.58 -2.29
CA ILE A 92 -19.48 -5.78 -3.62
C ILE A 92 -19.18 -7.19 -4.17
N SER A 93 -17.99 -7.72 -3.88
CA SER A 93 -17.62 -9.10 -4.25
C SER A 93 -18.56 -10.14 -3.64
N GLN A 94 -19.04 -9.92 -2.41
CA GLN A 94 -19.97 -10.85 -1.77
C GLN A 94 -21.39 -10.77 -2.33
N LEU A 95 -21.81 -9.62 -2.87
CA LEU A 95 -23.14 -9.45 -3.48
C LEU A 95 -23.30 -10.19 -4.81
N HIS A 96 -22.20 -10.51 -5.49
CA HIS A 96 -22.19 -11.18 -6.80
C HIS A 96 -21.75 -12.65 -6.71
N LYS A 97 -21.82 -13.27 -5.53
CA LYS A 97 -21.49 -14.68 -5.31
C LYS A 97 -22.51 -15.64 -5.91
#